data_AF-A0A826HXU5-F1
#
_entry.id   AF-A0A826HXU5-F1
#
_cell.length_a   1.000
_cell.length_b   1.000
_cell.length_c   1.000
_cell.angle_alpha   90.00
_cell.angle_beta   90.00
_cell.angle_gamma   90.00
#
_symmetry.space_group_name_H-M   'P 1'
#
loop_
_entity.id
_entity.type
_entity.pdbx_description
1 polymer ?
#
loop_
_entity_poly.entity_id
_entity_poly.type
_entity_poly.pdbx_seq_one_letter_code
_entity_poly.pdbx_strand_id
1 'polypeptide(L)'
;MHKYLWWLIPLVLLLGIGAATQQSVQAASGTWYRDDGDMMGAKSQAAVNRLNNETFAKVKGHPQLAVITVKSLDDDEIEDYANDQFAKLGIGKKGWDNGLLLVLSREDRKYWLEVGYGLEDVVPDGSADEIVTSNVKTQLKAQNYDEAIALFLDHIGQRVTANQSAIATPAQITAKRARDAAIQQAILIAALILMVLLVLFFVVHMAMAARLRDAMRDTVALEAMPLYAAVMAAGIPVRRQTASLPLFKFAWSHAKLREIGLANLARRGFESWTRVLRLTAPYPYWYYYQTSKPLRQLADQDVVAAPSVSALAALLTPALADRFAKGRPYEASYAQWLGQQKNVAGQAAVTTWSKFLENVKETDRFSAEMLAATFSVILFHIRHPEKNQDLSQYDLPLWVVSDFGSSASSGSSGGSDNFGSGFGGGSSGGGGFGGSW
;
A
#
# COMPACT_ATOMS: atom_id res chain seq x y z
N MET A 1 23.07 -24.03 -0.65
CA MET A 1 21.82 -23.53 -1.28
C MET A 1 21.19 -22.43 -0.41
N HIS A 2 21.62 -21.16 -0.49
CA HIS A 2 21.40 -20.19 0.60
C HIS A 2 20.42 -19.02 0.36
N LYS A 3 19.73 -18.95 -0.80
CA LYS A 3 18.83 -17.82 -1.12
C LYS A 3 17.36 -17.99 -0.66
N TYR A 4 17.06 -19.02 0.14
CA TYR A 4 15.69 -19.39 0.54
C TYR A 4 15.55 -19.68 2.05
N LEU A 5 16.22 -18.90 2.91
CA LEU A 5 16.20 -19.13 4.37
C LEU A 5 15.69 -17.95 5.22
N TRP A 6 15.41 -16.79 4.63
CA TRP A 6 14.89 -15.62 5.34
C TRP A 6 13.45 -15.78 5.88
N TRP A 7 12.69 -16.75 5.39
CA TRP A 7 11.30 -16.99 5.83
C TRP A 7 11.19 -17.79 7.14
N LEU A 8 12.30 -18.23 7.73
CA LEU A 8 12.32 -18.85 9.06
C LEU A 8 12.50 -17.84 10.21
N ILE A 9 12.85 -16.59 9.91
CA ILE A 9 13.07 -15.53 10.91
C ILE A 9 11.80 -15.26 11.76
N PRO A 10 10.57 -15.19 11.19
CA PRO A 10 9.35 -15.03 11.99
C PRO A 10 9.05 -16.20 12.92
N LEU A 11 9.52 -17.41 12.58
CA LEU A 11 9.24 -18.63 13.34
C LEU A 11 10.03 -18.69 14.66
N VAL A 12 11.21 -18.05 14.72
CA VAL A 12 12.06 -18.01 15.92
C VAL A 12 11.62 -16.92 16.89
N LEU A 13 11.14 -15.77 16.38
CA LEU A 13 10.60 -14.68 17.20
C LEU A 13 9.33 -15.06 17.99
N LEU A 14 8.55 -16.03 17.49
CA LEU A 14 7.29 -16.47 18.11
C LEU A 14 7.46 -17.43 19.31
N LEU A 15 8.68 -17.89 19.62
CA LEU A 15 8.96 -18.80 20.74
C LEU A 15 9.43 -18.09 22.02
N GLY A 16 9.49 -16.75 22.01
CA GLY A 16 10.10 -15.95 23.09
C GLY A 16 9.16 -15.44 24.20
N ILE A 17 7.85 -15.74 24.15
CA ILE A 17 6.88 -15.20 25.13
C ILE A 17 6.95 -16.00 26.44
N GLY A 18 7.90 -15.64 27.30
CA GLY A 18 7.98 -16.14 28.67
C GLY A 18 6.83 -15.63 29.53
N ALA A 19 6.14 -16.53 30.23
CA ALA A 19 5.05 -16.18 31.14
C ALA A 19 5.59 -15.52 32.42
N ALA A 20 5.78 -14.21 32.40
CA ALA A 20 6.17 -13.42 33.57
C ALA A 20 5.03 -13.35 34.59
N THR A 21 5.01 -14.26 35.57
CA THR A 21 4.09 -14.19 36.71
C THR A 21 4.51 -13.08 37.67
N GLN A 22 4.08 -11.85 37.37
CA GLN A 22 4.46 -10.66 38.12
C GLN A 22 3.60 -10.53 39.40
N GLN A 23 4.27 -10.38 40.54
CA GLN A 23 3.66 -10.35 41.87
C GLN A 23 3.71 -8.91 42.41
N SER A 24 2.55 -8.30 42.63
CA SER A 24 2.47 -6.86 42.97
C SER A 24 2.98 -6.55 44.38
N VAL A 25 3.58 -5.36 44.53
CA VAL A 25 4.44 -5.02 45.69
C VAL A 25 3.79 -4.00 46.64
N GLN A 26 2.77 -3.25 46.19
CA GLN A 26 2.37 -1.98 46.81
C GLN A 26 1.15 -2.01 47.74
N ALA A 27 0.51 -3.16 47.97
CA ALA A 27 -0.69 -3.28 48.81
C ALA A 27 -0.48 -3.05 50.33
N ALA A 28 0.62 -2.41 50.75
CA ALA A 28 1.11 -2.37 52.14
C ALA A 28 1.51 -0.98 52.68
N SER A 29 1.66 0.06 51.83
CA SER A 29 2.22 1.36 52.26
C SER A 29 1.18 2.40 52.70
N GLY A 30 -0.07 2.30 52.22
CA GLY A 30 -1.14 3.26 52.52
C GLY A 30 -0.94 4.66 51.95
N THR A 31 0.06 4.88 51.08
CA THR A 31 0.35 6.17 50.44
C THR A 31 -0.14 6.16 48.99
N TRP A 32 -1.06 7.07 48.66
CA TRP A 32 -1.73 7.12 47.35
C TRP A 32 -0.99 7.90 46.25
N TYR A 33 0.28 8.28 46.46
CA TYR A 33 1.02 9.07 45.47
C TYR A 33 2.54 8.89 45.55
N ARG A 34 3.23 9.22 44.45
CA ARG A 34 4.69 9.29 44.32
C ARG A 34 5.05 10.53 43.50
N ASP A 35 5.75 11.49 44.10
CA ASP A 35 5.99 12.81 43.50
C ASP A 35 7.46 13.00 43.05
N ASP A 36 7.98 12.06 42.26
CA ASP A 36 9.36 12.16 41.72
C ASP A 36 9.51 13.35 40.76
N GLY A 37 8.38 13.85 40.24
CA GLY A 37 8.27 15.02 39.40
C GLY A 37 8.14 16.35 40.14
N ASP A 38 8.04 16.39 41.49
CA ASP A 38 7.96 17.64 42.28
C ASP A 38 6.86 18.57 41.72
N MET A 39 5.63 18.06 41.79
CA MET A 39 4.41 18.64 41.22
C MET A 39 3.23 18.63 42.22
N MET A 40 3.32 17.88 43.33
CA MET A 40 2.23 17.70 44.30
C MET A 40 2.47 18.46 45.61
N GLY A 41 1.66 19.49 45.85
CA GLY A 41 1.59 20.22 47.10
C GLY A 41 0.42 19.80 47.99
N ALA A 42 0.05 20.69 48.91
CA ALA A 42 -0.97 20.40 49.92
C ALA A 42 -2.38 20.15 49.32
N LYS A 43 -2.71 20.73 48.15
CA LYS A 43 -4.07 20.60 47.57
C LYS A 43 -4.28 19.24 46.93
N SER A 44 -3.36 18.82 46.06
CA SER A 44 -3.38 17.53 45.38
C SER A 44 -3.22 16.37 46.35
N GLN A 45 -2.34 16.49 47.35
CA GLN A 45 -2.19 15.51 48.43
C GLN A 45 -3.46 15.41 49.28
N ALA A 46 -4.15 16.52 49.58
CA ALA A 46 -5.45 16.48 50.27
C ALA A 46 -6.55 15.86 49.39
N ALA A 47 -6.57 16.18 48.09
CA ALA A 47 -7.56 15.65 47.14
C ALA A 47 -7.44 14.12 46.97
N VAL A 48 -6.24 13.57 46.73
CA VAL A 48 -6.06 12.13 46.53
C VAL A 48 -6.40 11.33 47.80
N ASN A 49 -6.08 11.86 48.99
CA ASN A 49 -6.46 11.26 50.26
C ASN A 49 -7.97 11.32 50.50
N ARG A 50 -8.63 12.46 50.25
CA ARG A 50 -10.09 12.62 50.33
C ARG A 50 -10.81 11.64 49.41
N LEU A 51 -10.36 11.51 48.16
CA LEU A 51 -10.98 10.59 47.20
C LEU A 51 -10.95 9.15 47.68
N ASN A 52 -9.77 8.62 48.00
CA ASN A 52 -9.64 7.22 48.43
C ASN A 52 -10.33 6.96 49.78
N ASN A 53 -10.08 7.81 50.77
CA ASN A 53 -10.44 7.54 52.16
C ASN A 53 -11.90 7.94 52.50
N GLU A 54 -12.50 8.89 51.76
CA GLU A 54 -13.85 9.40 52.06
C GLU A 54 -14.85 9.23 50.92
N THR A 55 -14.48 9.52 49.67
CA THR A 55 -15.42 9.48 48.53
C THR A 55 -15.59 8.06 48.03
N PHE A 56 -14.53 7.46 47.50
CA PHE A 56 -14.56 6.11 46.93
C PHE A 56 -14.78 5.04 48.00
N ALA A 57 -14.37 5.27 49.25
CA ALA A 57 -14.75 4.44 50.39
C ALA A 57 -16.27 4.18 50.49
N LYS A 58 -17.11 5.13 50.07
CA LYS A 58 -18.59 5.05 50.05
C LYS A 58 -19.16 4.51 48.73
N VAL A 59 -18.36 4.45 47.67
CA VAL A 59 -18.77 4.03 46.32
C VAL A 59 -18.76 2.49 46.20
N LYS A 60 -19.72 1.95 45.44
CA LYS A 60 -19.83 0.51 45.12
C LYS A 60 -18.48 -0.06 44.67
N GLY A 61 -18.01 -1.10 45.36
CA GLY A 61 -16.74 -1.77 45.04
C GLY A 61 -15.48 -1.06 45.56
N HIS A 62 -15.61 0.14 46.13
CA HIS A 62 -14.53 1.00 46.64
C HIS A 62 -13.35 1.15 45.66
N PRO A 63 -13.52 1.98 44.61
CA PRO A 63 -12.43 2.35 43.70
C PRO A 63 -11.20 2.88 44.44
N GLN A 64 -10.04 2.79 43.80
CA GLN A 64 -8.79 3.34 44.32
C GLN A 64 -8.10 4.17 43.24
N LEU A 65 -7.48 5.27 43.63
CA LEU A 65 -6.72 6.13 42.72
C LEU A 65 -5.33 6.43 43.28
N ALA A 66 -4.32 6.37 42.42
CA ALA A 66 -2.99 6.87 42.71
C ALA A 66 -2.56 7.98 41.74
N VAL A 67 -1.58 8.78 42.17
CA VAL A 67 -0.90 9.77 41.33
C VAL A 67 0.58 9.46 41.28
N ILE A 68 1.17 9.40 40.10
CA ILE A 68 2.62 9.41 39.90
C ILE A 68 2.99 10.67 39.13
N THR A 69 3.97 11.41 39.61
CA THR A 69 4.62 12.48 38.84
C THR A 69 6.06 12.09 38.59
N VAL A 70 6.58 12.42 37.41
CA VAL A 70 7.98 12.22 37.04
C VAL A 70 8.55 13.48 36.41
N LYS A 71 9.88 13.61 36.46
CA LYS A 71 10.58 14.74 35.84
C LYS A 71 10.51 14.65 34.31
N SER A 72 10.87 13.49 33.78
CA SER A 72 10.95 13.12 32.36
C SER A 72 10.57 11.64 32.21
N LEU A 73 10.24 11.21 31.00
CA LEU A 73 10.02 9.81 30.60
C LEU A 73 11.26 9.15 29.98
N ASP A 74 12.33 9.90 29.75
CA ASP A 74 13.62 9.40 29.23
C ASP A 74 13.47 8.56 27.93
N ASP A 75 12.72 9.13 26.97
CA ASP A 75 12.29 8.59 25.67
C ASP A 75 11.14 7.54 25.68
N ASP A 76 10.62 7.12 26.84
CA ASP A 76 9.43 6.23 26.90
C ASP A 76 8.11 6.95 26.49
N GLU A 77 7.14 6.19 25.96
CA GLU A 77 5.76 6.66 25.79
C GLU A 77 5.02 6.64 27.14
N ILE A 78 4.28 7.71 27.46
CA ILE A 78 3.63 7.85 28.78
C ILE A 78 2.56 6.78 29.03
N GLU A 79 1.98 6.28 27.95
CA GLU A 79 1.02 5.18 27.90
C GLU A 79 1.64 3.89 28.43
N ASP A 80 2.71 3.40 27.79
CA ASP A 80 3.45 2.20 28.23
C ASP A 80 4.00 2.39 29.65
N TYR A 81 4.58 3.55 29.97
CA TYR A 81 5.07 3.84 31.33
C TYR A 81 3.95 3.72 32.37
N ALA A 82 2.79 4.34 32.12
CA ALA A 82 1.66 4.33 33.06
C ALA A 82 1.04 2.93 33.22
N ASN A 83 0.92 2.20 32.12
CA ASN A 83 0.46 0.81 32.08
C ASN A 83 1.36 -0.08 32.97
N ASP A 84 2.67 0.06 32.81
CA ASP A 84 3.69 -0.71 33.52
C ASP A 84 3.77 -0.30 35.01
N GLN A 85 3.54 0.99 35.36
CA GLN A 85 3.35 1.39 36.76
C GLN A 85 2.05 0.82 37.36
N PHE A 86 0.91 0.87 36.64
CA PHE A 86 -0.39 0.38 37.10
C PHE A 86 -0.32 -1.10 37.46
N ALA A 87 0.32 -1.91 36.63
CA ALA A 87 0.58 -3.33 36.88
C ALA A 87 1.44 -3.57 38.14
N LYS A 88 2.51 -2.80 38.33
CA LYS A 88 3.41 -2.90 39.51
C LYS A 88 2.72 -2.46 40.82
N LEU A 89 1.88 -1.42 40.76
CA LEU A 89 1.06 -0.97 41.88
C LEU A 89 -0.01 -2.02 42.23
N GLY A 90 -0.69 -2.58 41.23
CA GLY A 90 -1.83 -3.47 41.42
C GLY A 90 -3.03 -2.77 42.05
N ILE A 91 -3.27 -1.51 41.67
CA ILE A 91 -4.26 -0.63 42.29
C ILE A 91 -5.71 -1.00 41.93
N GLY A 92 -6.62 -0.82 42.89
CA GLY A 92 -8.03 -1.21 42.79
C GLY A 92 -8.36 -2.38 43.71
N LYS A 93 -9.65 -2.56 44.03
CA LYS A 93 -10.09 -3.68 44.85
C LYS A 93 -9.98 -4.99 44.06
N LYS A 94 -9.33 -6.01 44.64
CA LYS A 94 -9.11 -7.31 44.00
C LYS A 94 -10.41 -7.89 43.39
N GLY A 95 -10.37 -8.18 42.09
CA GLY A 95 -11.49 -8.72 41.31
C GLY A 95 -12.57 -7.70 40.93
N TRP A 96 -12.52 -6.48 41.44
CA TRP A 96 -13.30 -5.34 40.93
C TRP A 96 -12.53 -4.52 39.90
N ASP A 97 -11.20 -4.66 39.85
CA ASP A 97 -10.33 -4.07 38.82
C ASP A 97 -10.62 -2.57 38.58
N ASN A 98 -10.94 -1.87 39.67
CA ASN A 98 -11.44 -0.50 39.72
C ASN A 98 -10.37 0.47 40.26
N GLY A 99 -9.14 0.28 39.77
CA GLY A 99 -8.03 1.19 39.97
C GLY A 99 -8.03 2.33 38.96
N LEU A 100 -7.44 3.46 39.35
CA LEU A 100 -7.11 4.59 38.50
C LEU A 100 -5.66 5.01 38.78
N LEU A 101 -4.88 5.32 37.75
CA LEU A 101 -3.55 5.91 37.92
C LEU A 101 -3.42 7.15 37.03
N LEU A 102 -3.27 8.31 37.67
CA LEU A 102 -2.91 9.54 36.99
C LEU A 102 -1.39 9.67 36.95
N VAL A 103 -0.79 9.68 35.76
CA VAL A 103 0.63 9.96 35.54
C VAL A 103 0.79 11.34 34.91
N LEU A 104 1.77 12.11 35.37
CA LEU A 104 2.23 13.34 34.70
C LEU A 104 3.76 13.34 34.56
N SER A 105 4.27 13.75 33.40
CA SER A 105 5.69 14.09 33.20
C SER A 105 5.86 15.60 33.05
N ARG A 106 6.74 16.18 33.85
CA ARG A 106 6.93 17.64 33.96
C ARG A 106 7.63 18.25 32.75
N GLU A 107 8.68 17.61 32.24
CA GLU A 107 9.51 18.12 31.13
C GLU A 107 8.90 17.75 29.76
N ASP A 108 8.35 16.54 29.61
CA ASP A 108 7.61 16.12 28.41
C ASP A 108 6.27 16.86 28.24
N ARG A 109 5.74 17.44 29.33
CA ARG A 109 4.41 18.07 29.40
C ARG A 109 3.29 17.11 28.97
N LYS A 110 3.39 15.84 29.35
CA LYS A 110 2.41 14.78 29.05
C LYS A 110 1.65 14.36 30.32
N TYR A 111 0.37 14.05 30.20
CA TYR A 111 -0.41 13.34 31.22
C TYR A 111 -1.06 12.08 30.64
N TRP A 112 -1.30 11.08 31.49
CA TRP A 112 -2.10 9.89 31.19
C TRP A 112 -2.95 9.50 32.40
N LEU A 113 -4.18 9.05 32.17
CA LEU A 113 -5.04 8.41 33.16
C LEU A 113 -5.29 6.97 32.72
N GLU A 114 -4.65 6.00 33.40
CA GLU A 114 -4.92 4.58 33.23
C GLU A 114 -6.19 4.20 34.01
N VAL A 115 -7.12 3.51 33.36
CA VAL A 115 -8.45 3.16 33.88
C VAL A 115 -8.64 1.66 33.94
N GLY A 116 -8.72 1.13 35.16
CA GLY A 116 -8.98 -0.29 35.40
C GLY A 116 -10.31 -0.77 34.81
N TYR A 117 -10.33 -2.04 34.40
CA TYR A 117 -11.41 -2.71 33.66
C TYR A 117 -12.80 -2.62 34.31
N GLY A 118 -12.89 -2.38 35.63
CA GLY A 118 -14.14 -2.17 36.36
C GLY A 118 -14.74 -0.76 36.24
N LEU A 119 -14.00 0.18 35.64
CA LEU A 119 -14.32 1.60 35.53
C LEU A 119 -14.39 2.12 34.09
N GLU A 120 -14.11 1.34 33.04
CA GLU A 120 -14.19 1.82 31.65
C GLU A 120 -15.58 2.38 31.28
N ASP A 121 -16.67 1.74 31.71
CA ASP A 121 -18.05 2.24 31.49
C ASP A 121 -18.36 3.53 32.29
N VAL A 122 -17.50 3.88 33.24
CA VAL A 122 -17.63 5.02 34.17
C VAL A 122 -16.75 6.19 33.72
N VAL A 123 -15.51 5.88 33.33
CA VAL A 123 -14.44 6.79 32.89
C VAL A 123 -13.88 6.28 31.56
N PRO A 124 -14.66 6.35 30.45
CA PRO A 124 -14.15 6.03 29.12
C PRO A 124 -13.24 7.15 28.61
N ASP A 125 -12.43 6.87 27.57
CA ASP A 125 -11.63 7.87 26.83
C ASP A 125 -12.46 9.12 26.46
N GLY A 126 -13.68 8.93 25.94
CA GLY A 126 -14.62 10.02 25.63
C GLY A 126 -15.09 10.87 26.82
N SER A 127 -14.64 10.61 28.05
CA SER A 127 -14.83 11.50 29.23
C SER A 127 -13.62 12.43 29.50
N ALA A 128 -12.56 12.37 28.68
CA ALA A 128 -11.34 13.16 28.85
C ALA A 128 -11.58 14.67 28.95
N ASP A 129 -12.54 15.24 28.20
CA ASP A 129 -12.85 16.68 28.27
C ASP A 129 -13.71 17.08 29.50
N GLU A 130 -14.45 16.14 30.11
CA GLU A 130 -15.09 16.37 31.42
C GLU A 130 -14.05 16.43 32.55
N ILE A 131 -12.97 15.65 32.43
CA ILE A 131 -11.94 15.50 33.47
C ILE A 131 -10.81 16.53 33.30
N VAL A 132 -10.28 16.68 32.08
CA VAL A 132 -9.14 17.55 31.76
C VAL A 132 -9.63 18.82 31.08
N THR A 133 -10.49 19.53 31.80
CA THR A 133 -11.13 20.76 31.33
C THR A 133 -10.11 21.87 30.99
N SER A 134 -10.55 22.89 30.26
CA SER A 134 -9.72 24.05 29.90
C SER A 134 -9.07 24.73 31.12
N ASN A 135 -9.66 24.65 32.32
CA ASN A 135 -9.05 25.15 33.55
C ASN A 135 -7.83 24.29 33.94
N VAL A 136 -7.95 22.96 33.96
CA VAL A 136 -6.82 22.03 34.24
C VAL A 136 -5.67 22.30 33.27
N LYS A 137 -5.96 22.35 31.96
CA LYS A 137 -4.97 22.64 30.91
C LYS A 137 -4.35 24.04 31.06
N THR A 138 -5.06 25.01 31.64
CA THR A 138 -4.54 26.35 31.96
C THR A 138 -3.60 26.33 33.17
N GLN A 139 -3.96 25.62 34.25
CA GLN A 139 -3.09 25.51 35.44
C GLN A 139 -1.79 24.75 35.13
N LEU A 140 -1.86 23.68 34.33
CA LEU A 140 -0.67 22.95 33.85
C LEU A 140 0.27 23.86 33.03
N LYS A 141 -0.28 24.66 32.10
CA LYS A 141 0.48 25.67 31.32
C LYS A 141 1.10 26.76 32.18
N ALA A 142 0.42 27.17 33.25
CA ALA A 142 0.91 28.14 34.23
C ALA A 142 1.91 27.54 35.25
N GLN A 143 2.24 26.24 35.14
CA GLN A 143 3.07 25.50 36.10
C GLN A 143 2.50 25.42 37.53
N ASN A 144 1.19 25.69 37.68
CA ASN A 144 0.45 25.56 38.93
C ASN A 144 0.05 24.10 39.17
N TYR A 145 1.04 23.20 39.23
CA TYR A 145 0.82 21.76 39.17
C TYR A 145 -0.02 21.20 40.33
N ASP A 146 0.14 21.71 41.56
CA ASP A 146 -0.67 21.30 42.71
C ASP A 146 -2.17 21.60 42.53
N GLU A 147 -2.49 22.77 41.95
CA GLU A 147 -3.85 23.16 41.60
C GLU A 147 -4.39 22.31 40.45
N ALA A 148 -3.58 22.10 39.41
CA ALA A 148 -3.95 21.32 38.25
C ALA A 148 -4.30 19.88 38.61
N ILE A 149 -3.46 19.22 39.41
CA ILE A 149 -3.69 17.85 39.87
C ILE A 149 -4.91 17.81 40.81
N ALA A 150 -5.06 18.76 41.74
CA ALA A 150 -6.25 18.82 42.61
C ALA A 150 -7.56 18.91 41.80
N LEU A 151 -7.61 19.76 40.76
CA LEU A 151 -8.77 19.88 39.86
C LEU A 151 -9.02 18.60 39.05
N PHE A 152 -7.97 18.00 38.47
CA PHE A 152 -8.04 16.73 37.73
C PHE A 152 -8.66 15.63 38.61
N LEU A 153 -8.18 15.52 39.86
CA LEU A 153 -8.70 14.60 40.86
C LEU A 153 -10.16 14.87 41.22
N ASP A 154 -10.55 16.12 41.47
CA ASP A 154 -11.94 16.43 41.82
C ASP A 154 -12.92 16.18 40.66
N HIS A 155 -12.53 16.39 39.40
CA HIS A 155 -13.37 16.00 38.26
C HIS A 155 -13.49 14.47 38.13
N ILE A 156 -12.42 13.70 38.34
CA ILE A 156 -12.50 12.22 38.42
C ILE A 156 -13.46 11.80 39.54
N GLY A 157 -13.35 12.41 40.72
CA GLY A 157 -14.22 12.14 41.87
C GLY A 157 -15.69 12.37 41.56
N GLN A 158 -16.00 13.48 40.89
CA GLN A 158 -17.35 13.80 40.40
C GLN A 158 -17.83 12.78 39.37
N ARG A 159 -17.03 12.50 38.33
CA ARG A 159 -17.34 11.54 37.25
C ARG A 159 -17.66 10.15 37.79
N VAL A 160 -16.81 9.61 38.67
CA VAL A 160 -16.98 8.28 39.28
C VAL A 160 -18.20 8.25 40.20
N THR A 161 -18.45 9.31 40.97
CA THR A 161 -19.61 9.37 41.88
C THR A 161 -20.94 9.48 41.12
N ALA A 162 -20.98 10.26 40.04
CA ALA A 162 -22.16 10.41 39.19
C ALA A 162 -22.51 9.12 38.43
N ASN A 163 -21.50 8.40 37.93
CA ASN A 163 -21.67 7.21 37.10
C ASN A 163 -21.50 5.88 37.90
N GLN A 164 -21.55 5.93 39.23
CA GLN A 164 -21.24 4.78 40.12
C GLN A 164 -22.12 3.52 39.90
N SER A 165 -23.30 3.69 39.30
CA SER A 165 -24.18 2.58 38.91
C SER A 165 -23.56 1.68 37.82
N ALA A 166 -22.75 2.26 36.93
CA ALA A 166 -22.07 1.58 35.83
C ALA A 166 -20.78 0.83 36.26
N ILE A 167 -20.30 0.99 37.51
CA ILE A 167 -19.14 0.25 38.02
C ILE A 167 -19.38 -1.26 37.88
N ALA A 168 -18.57 -1.93 37.06
CA ALA A 168 -18.75 -3.34 36.75
C ALA A 168 -18.49 -4.22 37.98
N THR A 169 -19.28 -5.29 38.10
CA THR A 169 -19.08 -6.29 39.17
C THR A 169 -18.01 -7.31 38.76
N PRO A 170 -17.40 -8.03 39.73
CA PRO A 170 -16.43 -9.09 39.44
C PRO A 170 -16.93 -10.16 38.45
N ALA A 171 -18.23 -10.46 38.44
CA ALA A 171 -18.84 -11.37 37.49
C ALA A 171 -18.87 -10.80 36.06
N GLN A 172 -19.22 -9.52 35.89
CA GLN A 172 -19.20 -8.83 34.59
C GLN A 172 -17.76 -8.71 34.05
N ILE A 173 -16.81 -8.35 34.91
CA ILE A 173 -15.37 -8.28 34.59
C ILE A 173 -14.85 -9.63 34.11
N THR A 174 -15.16 -10.71 34.83
CA THR A 174 -14.76 -12.07 34.45
C THR A 174 -15.37 -12.48 33.10
N ALA A 175 -16.64 -12.15 32.86
CA ALA A 175 -17.32 -12.43 31.59
C ALA A 175 -16.75 -11.62 30.42
N LYS A 176 -16.45 -10.32 30.62
CA LYS A 176 -15.84 -9.44 29.61
C LYS A 176 -14.41 -9.91 29.29
N ARG A 177 -13.58 -10.23 30.29
CA ARG A 177 -12.24 -10.83 30.09
C ARG A 177 -12.30 -12.15 29.30
N ALA A 178 -13.26 -13.03 29.62
CA ALA A 178 -13.43 -14.30 28.91
C ALA A 178 -13.87 -14.10 27.45
N ARG A 179 -14.75 -13.12 27.19
CA ARG A 179 -15.16 -12.72 25.84
C ARG A 179 -13.97 -12.18 25.04
N ASP A 180 -13.21 -11.26 25.62
CA ASP A 180 -12.10 -10.59 24.93
C ASP A 180 -10.96 -11.58 24.65
N ALA A 181 -10.66 -12.48 25.58
CA ALA A 181 -9.73 -13.59 25.36
C ALA A 181 -10.19 -14.53 24.22
N ALA A 182 -11.49 -14.85 24.13
CA ALA A 182 -12.04 -15.65 23.04
C ALA A 182 -11.99 -14.91 21.69
N ILE A 183 -12.21 -13.58 21.68
CA ILE A 183 -12.05 -12.73 20.48
C ILE A 183 -10.59 -12.72 20.03
N GLN A 184 -9.63 -12.51 20.95
CA GLN A 184 -8.20 -12.53 20.62
C GLN A 184 -7.76 -13.90 20.09
N GLN A 185 -8.22 -15.01 20.69
CA GLN A 185 -7.97 -16.35 20.16
C GLN A 185 -8.57 -16.54 18.75
N ALA A 186 -9.79 -16.06 18.50
CA ALA A 186 -10.41 -16.12 17.17
C ALA A 186 -9.64 -15.28 16.13
N ILE A 187 -9.14 -14.10 16.50
CA ILE A 187 -8.30 -13.25 15.64
C ILE A 187 -6.97 -13.95 15.32
N LEU A 188 -6.29 -14.52 16.31
CA LEU A 188 -5.04 -15.27 16.12
C LEU A 188 -5.23 -16.49 15.22
N ILE A 189 -6.33 -17.24 15.39
CA ILE A 189 -6.69 -18.38 14.54
C ILE A 189 -6.99 -17.91 13.10
N ALA A 190 -7.74 -16.82 12.93
CA ALA A 190 -8.05 -16.26 11.62
C ALA A 190 -6.78 -15.74 10.89
N ALA A 191 -5.87 -15.08 11.62
CA ALA A 191 -4.58 -14.62 11.10
C ALA A 191 -3.68 -15.80 10.69
N LEU A 192 -3.65 -16.88 11.48
CA LEU A 192 -2.92 -18.10 11.15
C LEU A 192 -3.49 -18.78 9.90
N ILE A 193 -4.82 -18.90 9.79
CA ILE A 193 -5.49 -19.44 8.60
C ILE A 193 -5.18 -18.60 7.37
N LEU A 194 -5.26 -17.27 7.46
CA LEU A 194 -4.91 -16.36 6.37
C LEU A 194 -3.44 -16.50 5.95
N MET A 195 -2.52 -16.61 6.91
CA MET A 195 -1.10 -16.82 6.64
C MET A 195 -0.84 -18.17 5.93
N VAL A 196 -1.49 -19.25 6.37
CA VAL A 196 -1.42 -20.57 5.71
C VAL A 196 -1.99 -20.51 4.28
N LEU A 197 -3.11 -19.80 4.07
CA LEU A 197 -3.70 -19.62 2.74
C LEU A 197 -2.80 -18.78 1.81
N LEU A 198 -2.13 -17.75 2.32
CA LEU A 198 -1.16 -16.96 1.56
C LEU A 198 0.08 -17.78 1.20
N VAL A 199 0.64 -18.55 2.13
CA VAL A 199 1.76 -19.47 1.85
C VAL A 199 1.37 -20.51 0.81
N LEU A 200 0.18 -21.12 0.94
CA LEU A 200 -0.35 -22.08 -0.04
C LEU A 200 -0.52 -21.43 -1.42
N PHE A 201 -1.07 -20.20 -1.48
CA PHE A 201 -1.19 -19.44 -2.72
C PHE A 201 0.17 -19.21 -3.40
N PHE A 202 1.19 -18.77 -2.66
CA PHE A 202 2.54 -18.56 -3.21
C PHE A 202 3.20 -19.87 -3.66
N VAL A 203 3.08 -20.96 -2.90
CA VAL A 203 3.59 -22.29 -3.27
C VAL A 203 2.92 -22.81 -4.54
N VAL A 204 1.59 -22.74 -4.63
CA VAL A 204 0.81 -23.17 -5.79
C VAL A 204 1.12 -22.28 -7.01
N HIS A 205 1.24 -20.96 -6.83
CA HIS A 205 1.64 -20.04 -7.90
C HIS A 205 3.05 -20.35 -8.43
N MET A 206 4.02 -20.59 -7.54
CA MET A 206 5.39 -20.97 -7.92
C MET A 206 5.44 -22.31 -8.65
N ALA A 207 4.66 -23.30 -8.22
CA ALA A 207 4.54 -24.61 -8.88
C ALA A 207 3.91 -24.49 -10.27
N MET A 208 2.83 -23.72 -10.42
CA MET A 208 2.19 -23.44 -11.71
C MET A 208 3.11 -22.65 -12.65
N ALA A 209 3.85 -21.66 -12.14
CA ALA A 209 4.86 -20.93 -12.91
C ALA A 209 6.04 -21.83 -13.33
N ALA A 210 6.47 -22.76 -12.48
CA ALA A 210 7.46 -23.77 -12.84
C ALA A 210 6.96 -24.68 -13.96
N ARG A 211 5.72 -25.17 -13.87
CA ARG A 211 5.09 -26.03 -14.89
C ARG A 211 4.85 -25.31 -16.22
N LEU A 212 4.52 -24.02 -16.21
CA LEU A 212 4.48 -23.22 -17.44
C LEU A 212 5.88 -23.07 -18.06
N ARG A 213 6.90 -22.73 -17.26
CA ARG A 213 8.28 -22.61 -17.76
C ARG A 213 8.79 -23.93 -18.35
N ASP A 214 8.38 -25.06 -17.79
CA ASP A 214 8.65 -26.40 -18.32
C ASP A 214 7.94 -26.63 -19.67
N ALA A 215 6.61 -26.45 -19.72
CA ALA A 215 5.84 -26.58 -20.96
C ALA A 215 6.34 -25.68 -22.11
N MET A 216 6.86 -24.50 -21.79
CA MET A 216 7.43 -23.52 -22.73
C MET A 216 8.91 -23.76 -23.09
N ARG A 217 9.61 -24.75 -22.50
CA ARG A 217 11.00 -25.11 -22.88
C ARG A 217 11.05 -25.97 -24.14
N ASP A 218 10.08 -26.87 -24.29
CA ASP A 218 9.83 -27.71 -25.47
C ASP A 218 9.71 -26.85 -26.74
N THR A 219 10.76 -26.83 -27.56
CA THR A 219 10.80 -26.07 -28.82
C THR A 219 9.99 -26.73 -29.91
N VAL A 220 10.09 -28.05 -30.05
CA VAL A 220 9.44 -28.83 -31.12
C VAL A 220 7.91 -28.66 -31.05
N ALA A 221 7.32 -28.76 -29.85
CA ALA A 221 5.88 -28.56 -29.70
C ALA A 221 5.43 -27.09 -29.66
N LEU A 222 6.36 -26.12 -29.71
CA LEU A 222 6.07 -24.71 -30.00
C LEU A 222 6.21 -24.42 -31.50
N GLU A 223 7.19 -25.00 -32.18
CA GLU A 223 7.37 -24.91 -33.64
C GLU A 223 6.21 -25.58 -34.41
N ALA A 224 5.52 -26.53 -33.79
CA ALA A 224 4.24 -27.05 -34.28
C ALA A 224 3.05 -26.05 -34.17
N MET A 225 3.20 -24.90 -33.50
CA MET A 225 2.14 -23.88 -33.39
C MET A 225 2.31 -22.80 -34.47
N PRO A 226 1.32 -22.59 -35.37
CA PRO A 226 1.47 -21.73 -36.54
C PRO A 226 1.98 -20.31 -36.23
N LEU A 227 1.43 -19.66 -35.19
CA LEU A 227 1.87 -18.32 -34.81
C LEU A 227 3.33 -18.28 -34.35
N TYR A 228 3.78 -19.25 -33.56
CA TYR A 228 5.16 -19.29 -33.06
C TYR A 228 6.15 -19.58 -34.19
N ALA A 229 5.82 -20.54 -35.08
CA ALA A 229 6.62 -20.82 -36.27
C ALA A 229 6.80 -19.55 -37.13
N ALA A 230 5.71 -18.83 -37.43
CA ALA A 230 5.76 -17.60 -38.22
C ALA A 230 6.55 -16.47 -37.54
N VAL A 231 6.43 -16.33 -36.22
CA VAL A 231 7.17 -15.33 -35.42
C VAL A 231 8.67 -15.65 -35.38
N MET A 232 9.04 -16.91 -35.20
CA MET A 232 10.44 -17.36 -35.22
C MET A 232 11.07 -17.26 -36.62
N ALA A 233 10.34 -17.64 -37.68
CA ALA A 233 10.80 -17.50 -39.07
C ALA A 233 11.03 -16.03 -39.47
N ALA A 234 10.31 -15.08 -38.86
CA ALA A 234 10.52 -13.66 -39.02
C ALA A 234 11.70 -13.08 -38.19
N GLY A 235 12.46 -13.93 -37.49
CA GLY A 235 13.61 -13.52 -36.67
C GLY A 235 13.25 -12.85 -35.33
N ILE A 236 11.99 -12.91 -34.89
CA ILE A 236 11.54 -12.21 -33.68
C ILE A 236 11.97 -12.99 -32.42
N PRO A 237 12.71 -12.39 -31.47
CA PRO A 237 13.17 -13.08 -30.27
C PRO A 237 12.04 -13.26 -29.23
N VAL A 238 11.35 -14.40 -29.28
CA VAL A 238 10.30 -14.75 -28.30
C VAL A 238 10.91 -15.06 -26.94
N ARG A 239 10.75 -14.16 -25.97
CA ARG A 239 11.17 -14.35 -24.57
C ARG A 239 10.26 -15.34 -23.83
N ARG A 240 10.31 -16.62 -24.19
CA ARG A 240 9.47 -17.72 -23.65
C ARG A 240 9.37 -17.75 -22.12
N GLN A 241 10.42 -17.31 -21.42
CA GLN A 241 10.51 -17.24 -19.96
C GLN A 241 9.57 -16.20 -19.31
N THR A 242 9.10 -15.18 -20.04
CA THR A 242 8.20 -14.14 -19.51
C THR A 242 6.71 -14.48 -19.67
N ALA A 243 6.38 -15.66 -20.19
CA ALA A 243 5.02 -16.19 -20.23
C ALA A 243 4.43 -16.27 -18.82
N SER A 244 3.14 -15.95 -18.68
CA SER A 244 2.41 -16.00 -17.41
C SER A 244 1.07 -16.68 -17.58
N LEU A 245 0.50 -17.18 -16.48
CA LEU A 245 -0.86 -17.70 -16.43
C LEU A 245 -1.81 -16.68 -15.78
N PRO A 246 -3.10 -16.67 -16.13
CA PRO A 246 -4.11 -16.07 -15.25
C PRO A 246 -4.19 -16.87 -13.93
N LEU A 247 -4.69 -16.22 -12.87
CA LEU A 247 -4.87 -16.86 -11.57
C LEU A 247 -5.99 -17.94 -11.61
N PHE A 248 -5.97 -18.82 -10.60
CA PHE A 248 -7.07 -19.75 -10.24
C PHE A 248 -7.50 -20.78 -11.30
N LYS A 249 -6.58 -21.33 -12.10
CA LYS A 249 -6.85 -22.50 -12.94
C LYS A 249 -5.74 -23.56 -12.81
N PHE A 250 -6.14 -24.78 -12.46
CA PHE A 250 -5.25 -25.88 -12.08
C PHE A 250 -5.44 -27.09 -13.00
N ALA A 251 -4.51 -28.05 -12.95
CA ALA A 251 -4.53 -29.30 -13.73
C ALA A 251 -4.51 -29.19 -15.28
N TRP A 252 -4.03 -28.09 -15.85
CA TRP A 252 -3.81 -27.99 -17.29
C TRP A 252 -2.69 -28.92 -17.82
N SER A 253 -2.89 -29.45 -19.02
CA SER A 253 -1.87 -30.20 -19.77
C SER A 253 -0.77 -29.28 -20.30
N HIS A 254 0.41 -29.83 -20.58
CA HIS A 254 1.52 -29.08 -21.20
C HIS A 254 1.14 -28.43 -22.54
N ALA A 255 0.28 -29.06 -23.33
CA ALA A 255 -0.26 -28.48 -24.55
C ALA A 255 -1.11 -27.21 -24.27
N LYS A 256 -2.02 -27.27 -23.29
CA LYS A 256 -2.84 -26.11 -22.90
C LYS A 256 -2.03 -25.00 -22.22
N LEU A 257 -0.99 -25.37 -21.47
CA LEU A 257 -0.02 -24.43 -20.90
C LEU A 257 0.77 -23.70 -22.00
N ARG A 258 1.19 -24.39 -23.07
CA ARG A 258 1.79 -23.74 -24.25
C ARG A 258 0.82 -22.83 -24.97
N GLU A 259 -0.42 -23.29 -25.22
CA GLU A 259 -1.47 -22.49 -25.86
C GLU A 259 -1.70 -21.17 -25.11
N ILE A 260 -1.93 -21.23 -23.80
CA ILE A 260 -2.18 -20.05 -22.95
C ILE A 260 -0.90 -19.21 -22.79
N GLY A 261 0.25 -19.84 -22.61
CA GLY A 261 1.54 -19.15 -22.51
C GLY A 261 1.89 -18.36 -23.78
N LEU A 262 1.71 -18.99 -24.95
CA LEU A 262 1.91 -18.35 -26.25
C LEU A 262 0.83 -17.32 -26.55
N ALA A 263 -0.45 -17.57 -26.25
CA ALA A 263 -1.52 -16.58 -26.44
C ALA A 263 -1.37 -15.37 -25.51
N ASN A 264 -0.80 -15.54 -24.32
CA ASN A 264 -0.45 -14.46 -23.40
C ASN A 264 0.78 -13.68 -23.90
N LEU A 265 1.85 -14.38 -24.30
CA LEU A 265 3.00 -13.77 -24.97
C LEU A 265 2.60 -13.04 -26.25
N ALA A 266 1.63 -13.55 -27.00
CA ALA A 266 1.05 -12.90 -28.16
C ALA A 266 0.22 -11.67 -27.75
N ARG A 267 -0.67 -11.72 -26.75
CA ARG A 267 -1.43 -10.50 -26.37
C ARG A 267 -0.55 -9.38 -25.80
N ARG A 268 0.56 -9.69 -25.11
CA ARG A 268 1.57 -8.68 -24.67
C ARG A 268 2.61 -8.33 -25.74
N GLY A 269 2.89 -9.25 -26.66
CA GLY A 269 3.98 -9.17 -27.62
C GLY A 269 3.54 -8.91 -29.06
N PHE A 270 2.26 -9.02 -29.41
CA PHE A 270 1.71 -8.71 -30.74
C PHE A 270 2.08 -7.29 -31.15
N GLU A 271 2.12 -6.40 -30.16
CA GLU A 271 2.91 -5.18 -30.15
C GLU A 271 4.33 -5.42 -30.70
N SER A 272 5.30 -5.82 -29.86
CA SER A 272 6.72 -6.03 -30.25
C SER A 272 6.95 -6.94 -31.47
N TRP A 273 5.98 -7.76 -31.87
CA TRP A 273 6.04 -8.67 -33.00
C TRP A 273 5.60 -7.99 -34.29
N THR A 274 4.44 -7.31 -34.34
CA THR A 274 4.10 -6.45 -35.50
C THR A 274 5.12 -5.31 -35.67
N ARG A 275 5.54 -4.75 -34.53
CA ARG A 275 6.63 -3.78 -34.37
C ARG A 275 7.96 -4.25 -34.97
N VAL A 276 8.24 -5.57 -35.05
CA VAL A 276 9.52 -6.13 -35.57
C VAL A 276 9.38 -6.86 -36.92
N LEU A 277 8.24 -7.50 -37.22
CA LEU A 277 7.97 -8.09 -38.54
C LEU A 277 7.98 -7.05 -39.65
N ARG A 278 7.58 -5.82 -39.32
CA ARG A 278 7.72 -4.68 -40.23
C ARG A 278 9.19 -4.23 -40.38
N LEU A 279 10.03 -4.43 -39.33
CA LEU A 279 11.45 -4.03 -39.23
C LEU A 279 12.45 -5.05 -39.81
N THR A 280 11.99 -6.25 -40.22
CA THR A 280 12.76 -7.15 -41.10
C THR A 280 12.45 -6.96 -42.58
N ALA A 281 11.34 -6.30 -42.94
CA ALA A 281 11.38 -5.29 -44.01
C ALA A 281 11.94 -3.97 -43.42
N PRO A 282 12.38 -2.95 -44.17
CA PRO A 282 13.13 -1.86 -43.51
C PRO A 282 12.25 -0.75 -42.87
N TYR A 283 11.21 -1.12 -42.10
CA TYR A 283 10.16 -0.21 -41.56
C TYR A 283 9.73 -0.49 -40.11
N PRO A 284 9.61 0.49 -39.23
CA PRO A 284 8.87 0.32 -37.97
C PRO A 284 7.35 0.44 -38.16
N TYR A 285 6.52 -0.11 -37.25
CA TYR A 285 5.76 0.77 -36.34
C TYR A 285 5.01 0.17 -35.14
N TRP A 286 4.86 1.04 -34.15
CA TRP A 286 4.68 0.87 -32.71
C TRP A 286 3.77 2.06 -32.22
N TYR A 287 2.54 2.00 -31.68
CA TYR A 287 1.49 0.97 -31.51
C TYR A 287 0.10 1.65 -31.26
N TYR A 288 -0.74 1.18 -30.32
CA TYR A 288 -2.12 1.63 -30.02
C TYR A 288 -2.22 2.86 -29.07
N TYR A 289 -2.86 3.97 -29.50
CA TYR A 289 -3.21 5.07 -28.58
C TYR A 289 -4.62 5.70 -28.74
N GLN A 290 -5.40 5.31 -29.75
CA GLN A 290 -6.70 5.95 -30.06
C GLN A 290 -7.82 5.00 -30.55
N THR A 291 -7.75 3.69 -30.28
CA THR A 291 -8.91 2.81 -30.52
C THR A 291 -9.95 3.01 -29.41
N SER A 292 -10.93 3.88 -29.65
CA SER A 292 -12.08 4.17 -28.75
C SER A 292 -13.05 2.99 -28.56
N LYS A 293 -12.70 1.81 -29.08
CA LYS A 293 -13.35 0.53 -28.85
C LYS A 293 -12.26 -0.49 -28.48
N PRO A 294 -12.47 -1.35 -27.47
CA PRO A 294 -11.50 -2.39 -27.14
C PRO A 294 -11.31 -3.38 -28.31
N LEU A 295 -10.15 -4.02 -28.35
CA LEU A 295 -9.91 -5.14 -29.28
C LEU A 295 -10.96 -6.25 -29.09
N ARG A 296 -11.21 -7.01 -30.16
CA ARG A 296 -11.96 -8.27 -30.03
C ARG A 296 -11.21 -9.22 -29.09
N GLN A 297 -11.89 -9.68 -28.04
CA GLN A 297 -11.36 -10.72 -27.17
C GLN A 297 -11.42 -12.07 -27.90
N LEU A 298 -10.27 -12.49 -28.45
CA LEU A 298 -10.09 -13.80 -29.08
C LEU A 298 -9.79 -14.89 -28.04
N ALA A 299 -10.20 -16.13 -28.30
CA ALA A 299 -9.83 -17.28 -27.48
C ALA A 299 -8.32 -17.58 -27.64
N ASP A 300 -7.72 -18.24 -26.65
CA ASP A 300 -6.29 -18.59 -26.69
C ASP A 300 -5.93 -19.45 -27.93
N GLN A 301 -6.82 -20.37 -28.29
CA GLN A 301 -6.71 -21.20 -29.50
C GLN A 301 -6.71 -20.37 -30.79
N ASP A 302 -7.65 -19.42 -30.95
CA ASP A 302 -7.74 -18.54 -32.14
C ASP A 302 -6.44 -17.73 -32.32
N VAL A 303 -5.86 -17.30 -31.20
CA VAL A 303 -4.60 -16.54 -31.20
C VAL A 303 -3.44 -17.41 -31.70
N VAL A 304 -3.23 -18.60 -31.13
CA VAL A 304 -2.05 -19.43 -31.49
C VAL A 304 -2.19 -20.14 -32.85
N ALA A 305 -3.42 -20.37 -33.31
CA ALA A 305 -3.71 -20.98 -34.61
C ALA A 305 -3.53 -20.01 -35.79
N ALA A 306 -3.39 -18.69 -35.53
CA ALA A 306 -3.19 -17.70 -36.58
C ALA A 306 -1.89 -17.99 -37.37
N PRO A 307 -1.95 -18.19 -38.71
CA PRO A 307 -0.79 -18.63 -39.51
C PRO A 307 0.28 -17.55 -39.70
N SER A 308 0.01 -16.31 -39.29
CA SER A 308 0.98 -15.23 -39.20
C SER A 308 0.49 -14.15 -38.23
N VAL A 309 1.39 -13.27 -37.80
CA VAL A 309 1.01 -12.09 -37.00
C VAL A 309 0.07 -11.15 -37.79
N SER A 310 0.19 -11.10 -39.11
CA SER A 310 -0.72 -10.36 -40.00
C SER A 310 -2.13 -10.97 -40.04
N ALA A 311 -2.25 -12.30 -40.00
CA ALA A 311 -3.54 -12.98 -39.88
C ALA A 311 -4.17 -12.75 -38.49
N LEU A 312 -3.36 -12.78 -37.42
CA LEU A 312 -3.78 -12.43 -36.07
C LEU A 312 -4.29 -10.98 -35.99
N ALA A 313 -3.67 -10.04 -36.71
CA ALA A 313 -4.11 -8.66 -36.78
C ALA A 313 -5.53 -8.51 -37.34
N ALA A 314 -5.85 -9.24 -38.42
CA ALA A 314 -7.18 -9.24 -39.03
C ALA A 314 -8.27 -9.82 -38.11
N LEU A 315 -7.92 -10.79 -37.26
CA LEU A 315 -8.85 -11.34 -36.26
C LEU A 315 -9.14 -10.35 -35.12
N LEU A 316 -8.19 -9.48 -34.76
CA LEU A 316 -8.29 -8.58 -33.61
C LEU A 316 -9.19 -7.35 -33.87
N THR A 317 -9.05 -6.67 -35.02
CA THR A 317 -10.08 -5.75 -35.58
C THR A 317 -9.83 -5.52 -37.09
N PRO A 318 -10.88 -5.29 -37.92
CA PRO A 318 -10.70 -4.87 -39.31
C PRO A 318 -9.89 -3.58 -39.47
N ALA A 319 -10.13 -2.58 -38.62
CA ALA A 319 -9.43 -1.29 -38.66
C ALA A 319 -7.90 -1.38 -38.44
N LEU A 320 -7.39 -2.48 -37.88
CA LEU A 320 -5.95 -2.79 -37.92
C LEU A 320 -5.53 -3.26 -39.31
N ALA A 321 -6.24 -4.22 -39.90
CA ALA A 321 -5.97 -4.74 -41.25
C ALA A 321 -6.02 -3.65 -42.33
N ASP A 322 -6.98 -2.73 -42.23
CA ASP A 322 -7.08 -1.57 -43.15
C ASP A 322 -5.83 -0.67 -43.02
N ARG A 323 -5.37 -0.39 -41.79
CA ARG A 323 -4.10 0.31 -41.54
C ARG A 323 -2.86 -0.50 -41.96
N PHE A 324 -2.94 -1.82 -42.09
CA PHE A 324 -1.91 -2.65 -42.72
C PHE A 324 -1.96 -2.60 -44.26
N ALA A 325 -3.11 -2.35 -44.89
CA ALA A 325 -3.21 -2.16 -46.34
C ALA A 325 -2.70 -0.76 -46.75
N LYS A 326 -3.21 0.28 -46.08
CA LYS A 326 -2.87 1.71 -46.25
C LYS A 326 -1.38 2.03 -46.26
N GLY A 327 -0.56 1.27 -45.51
CA GLY A 327 0.89 1.49 -45.44
C GLY A 327 1.69 0.96 -46.63
N ARG A 328 1.24 -0.15 -47.25
CA ARG A 328 2.04 -0.92 -48.23
C ARG A 328 2.57 -0.13 -49.43
N PRO A 329 1.84 0.84 -50.03
CA PRO A 329 2.36 1.61 -51.17
C PRO A 329 3.64 2.38 -50.83
N TYR A 330 3.84 2.72 -49.56
CA TYR A 330 4.99 3.47 -49.06
C TYR A 330 6.05 2.55 -48.44
N GLU A 331 5.81 1.24 -48.35
CA GLU A 331 6.68 0.18 -47.79
C GLU A 331 7.88 -0.20 -48.72
N ALA A 332 8.22 0.64 -49.71
CA ALA A 332 9.51 0.62 -50.42
C ALA A 332 10.39 1.88 -50.22
N SER A 333 9.82 3.10 -50.17
CA SER A 333 10.57 4.37 -50.16
C SER A 333 11.25 4.72 -48.83
N TYR A 334 10.53 4.64 -47.69
CA TYR A 334 11.12 4.91 -46.37
C TYR A 334 12.20 3.88 -45.98
N ALA A 335 12.19 2.67 -46.53
CA ALA A 335 13.26 1.70 -46.33
C ALA A 335 14.60 2.22 -46.85
N GLN A 336 14.57 2.69 -48.09
CA GLN A 336 15.70 3.31 -48.76
C GLN A 336 16.15 4.57 -48.00
N TRP A 337 15.21 5.40 -47.53
CA TRP A 337 15.51 6.55 -46.67
C TRP A 337 16.15 6.16 -45.33
N LEU A 338 15.60 5.18 -44.61
CA LEU A 338 16.08 4.76 -43.28
C LEU A 338 17.48 4.12 -43.38
N GLY A 339 17.72 3.31 -44.42
CA GLY A 339 19.04 2.75 -44.71
C GLY A 339 20.10 3.81 -45.08
N GLN A 340 19.69 5.01 -45.49
CA GLN A 340 20.58 6.15 -45.70
C GLN A 340 20.82 6.98 -44.42
N GLN A 341 19.97 6.86 -43.40
CA GLN A 341 20.09 7.65 -42.17
C GLN A 341 21.17 7.09 -41.23
N LYS A 342 22.18 7.91 -40.93
CA LYS A 342 23.19 7.58 -39.92
C LYS A 342 22.59 7.66 -38.50
N ASN A 343 22.80 6.61 -37.71
CA ASN A 343 22.50 6.52 -36.28
C ASN A 343 21.04 6.86 -35.89
N VAL A 344 20.05 6.28 -36.58
CA VAL A 344 18.65 6.34 -36.11
C VAL A 344 18.44 5.22 -35.09
N ALA A 345 18.24 5.59 -33.83
CA ALA A 345 17.85 4.64 -32.79
C ALA A 345 16.51 3.99 -33.17
N GLY A 346 16.35 2.70 -32.86
CA GLY A 346 15.15 1.94 -33.18
C GLY A 346 13.87 2.72 -32.84
N GLN A 347 13.74 3.18 -31.59
CA GLN A 347 12.62 3.98 -31.07
C GLN A 347 12.36 5.33 -31.80
N ALA A 348 13.34 5.91 -32.50
CA ALA A 348 13.17 7.17 -33.22
C ALA A 348 12.64 6.98 -34.66
N ALA A 349 13.16 5.97 -35.38
CA ALA A 349 12.56 5.50 -36.64
C ALA A 349 11.07 5.15 -36.39
N VAL A 350 10.86 4.42 -35.29
CA VAL A 350 9.62 4.04 -34.60
C VAL A 350 8.72 5.17 -34.11
N THR A 351 9.16 6.43 -34.20
CA THR A 351 8.29 7.60 -33.93
C THR A 351 8.12 8.47 -35.20
N THR A 352 8.75 8.11 -36.31
CA THR A 352 8.65 8.82 -37.61
C THR A 352 7.45 8.40 -38.48
N TRP A 353 7.31 7.10 -38.78
CA TRP A 353 6.43 6.56 -39.83
C TRP A 353 4.93 6.39 -39.51
N SER A 354 4.44 6.17 -38.28
CA SER A 354 2.99 6.30 -37.97
C SER A 354 2.59 7.74 -37.77
N LYS A 355 3.49 8.65 -37.40
CA LYS A 355 3.19 10.09 -37.53
C LYS A 355 2.86 10.46 -38.98
N PHE A 356 3.35 9.68 -39.95
CA PHE A 356 2.88 9.64 -41.32
C PHE A 356 1.62 8.75 -41.55
N LEU A 357 1.58 7.49 -41.10
CA LEU A 357 0.42 6.58 -41.33
C LEU A 357 -0.90 7.02 -40.64
N GLU A 358 -0.83 7.82 -39.58
CA GLU A 358 -1.95 8.48 -38.92
C GLU A 358 -2.65 9.45 -39.88
N ASN A 359 -1.87 10.25 -40.61
CA ASN A 359 -2.34 11.42 -41.33
C ASN A 359 -2.44 11.25 -42.87
N VAL A 360 -1.63 10.36 -43.47
CA VAL A 360 -1.79 9.96 -44.89
C VAL A 360 -3.16 9.36 -45.15
N LYS A 361 -3.60 9.30 -46.41
CA LYS A 361 -4.82 8.62 -46.88
C LYS A 361 -4.50 7.70 -48.06
N GLU A 362 -5.37 6.73 -48.33
CA GLU A 362 -5.22 5.80 -49.47
C GLU A 362 -5.35 6.48 -50.83
N THR A 363 -5.96 7.68 -50.85
CA THR A 363 -6.04 8.58 -52.00
C THR A 363 -4.76 9.36 -52.26
N ASP A 364 -3.88 9.53 -51.26
CA ASP A 364 -2.73 10.41 -51.36
C ASP A 364 -1.67 9.84 -52.31
N ARG A 365 -0.91 10.72 -52.96
CA ARG A 365 0.16 10.35 -53.90
C ARG A 365 1.36 11.23 -53.60
N PHE A 366 2.48 10.61 -53.25
CA PHE A 366 3.71 11.30 -52.86
C PHE A 366 4.88 10.76 -53.68
N SER A 367 5.83 11.63 -54.06
CA SER A 367 7.07 11.20 -54.71
C SER A 367 8.07 10.61 -53.70
N ALA A 368 9.14 9.97 -54.18
CA ALA A 368 10.19 9.43 -53.31
C ALA A 368 10.91 10.54 -52.53
N GLU A 369 11.10 11.70 -53.14
CA GLU A 369 11.72 12.90 -52.57
C GLU A 369 10.81 13.51 -51.50
N MET A 370 9.52 13.70 -51.79
CA MET A 370 8.52 14.25 -50.85
C MET A 370 8.36 13.36 -49.62
N LEU A 371 8.38 12.04 -49.81
CA LEU A 371 8.43 11.05 -48.74
C LEU A 371 9.71 11.20 -47.89
N ALA A 372 10.89 11.19 -48.52
CA ALA A 372 12.17 11.33 -47.83
C ALA A 372 12.28 12.66 -47.04
N ALA A 373 11.77 13.77 -47.59
CA ALA A 373 11.68 15.05 -46.89
C ALA A 373 10.76 14.96 -45.67
N THR A 374 9.53 14.45 -45.85
CA THR A 374 8.54 14.25 -44.77
C THR A 374 9.12 13.43 -43.61
N PHE A 375 9.78 12.31 -43.89
CA PHE A 375 10.37 11.47 -42.86
C PHE A 375 11.57 12.11 -42.16
N SER A 376 12.41 12.84 -42.90
CA SER A 376 13.54 13.61 -42.33
C SER A 376 13.06 14.69 -41.35
N VAL A 377 11.99 15.39 -41.72
CA VAL A 377 11.34 16.44 -40.92
C VAL A 377 10.76 15.89 -39.62
N ILE A 378 9.98 14.82 -39.69
CA ILE A 378 9.39 14.19 -38.50
C ILE A 378 10.51 13.66 -37.58
N LEU A 379 11.55 13.00 -38.14
CA LEU A 379 12.72 12.54 -37.38
C LEU A 379 13.50 13.69 -36.73
N PHE A 380 13.60 14.85 -37.37
CA PHE A 380 14.22 16.03 -36.78
C PHE A 380 13.42 16.54 -35.58
N HIS A 381 12.09 16.66 -35.70
CA HIS A 381 11.23 17.10 -34.59
C HIS A 381 11.36 16.17 -33.36
N ILE A 382 11.39 14.85 -33.58
CA ILE A 382 11.58 13.85 -32.51
C ILE A 382 12.93 14.00 -31.78
N ARG A 383 13.96 14.48 -32.48
CA ARG A 383 15.30 14.73 -31.92
C ARG A 383 15.45 16.13 -31.34
N HIS A 384 14.63 17.08 -31.78
CA HIS A 384 14.69 18.51 -31.44
C HIS A 384 13.30 19.12 -31.23
N PRO A 385 12.52 18.64 -30.24
CA PRO A 385 11.19 19.21 -29.94
C PRO A 385 11.26 20.68 -29.49
N GLU A 386 12.44 21.15 -29.08
CA GLU A 386 12.72 22.54 -28.70
C GLU A 386 12.88 23.51 -29.88
N LYS A 387 12.92 23.01 -31.14
CA LYS A 387 13.22 23.82 -32.33
C LYS A 387 12.01 23.96 -33.25
N ASN A 388 11.60 25.21 -33.47
CA ASN A 388 10.65 25.54 -34.53
C ASN A 388 11.21 25.10 -35.89
N GLN A 389 10.38 24.42 -36.68
CA GLN A 389 10.72 24.00 -38.04
C GLN A 389 10.09 24.96 -39.04
N ASP A 390 10.87 25.46 -40.00
CA ASP A 390 10.29 25.99 -41.23
C ASP A 390 9.98 24.81 -42.16
N LEU A 391 8.68 24.56 -42.32
CA LEU A 391 8.11 23.47 -43.10
C LEU A 391 7.69 23.91 -44.51
N SER A 392 7.73 25.22 -44.79
CA SER A 392 7.31 25.79 -46.08
C SER A 392 8.33 25.55 -47.20
N GLN A 393 9.62 25.54 -46.85
CA GLN A 393 10.75 25.35 -47.77
C GLN A 393 10.86 23.95 -48.42
N TYR A 394 10.03 22.98 -48.01
CA TYR A 394 10.14 21.56 -48.38
C TYR A 394 8.92 20.99 -49.13
N ASP A 395 7.95 21.83 -49.53
CA ASP A 395 6.71 21.44 -50.24
C ASP A 395 5.99 20.23 -49.59
N LEU A 396 5.81 20.29 -48.27
CA LEU A 396 5.31 19.17 -47.48
C LEU A 396 3.77 19.11 -47.47
N PRO A 397 3.18 17.91 -47.25
CA PRO A 397 1.75 17.78 -47.06
C PRO A 397 1.25 18.68 -45.91
N LEU A 398 0.14 19.39 -46.12
CA LEU A 398 -0.39 20.40 -45.18
C LEU A 398 -0.55 19.90 -43.73
N TRP A 399 -0.84 18.61 -43.54
CA TRP A 399 -0.96 17.99 -42.20
C TRP A 399 0.38 17.88 -41.46
N VAL A 400 1.51 17.80 -42.16
CA VAL A 400 2.85 17.87 -41.56
C VAL A 400 3.06 19.27 -40.98
N VAL A 401 2.57 20.29 -41.68
CA VAL A 401 2.69 21.69 -41.26
C VAL A 401 1.87 21.98 -39.98
N SER A 402 0.72 21.32 -39.81
CA SER A 402 -0.12 21.49 -38.61
C SER A 402 0.33 20.70 -37.38
N ASP A 403 0.78 19.45 -37.54
CA ASP A 403 1.05 18.54 -36.40
C ASP A 403 2.31 18.92 -35.59
N PHE A 404 3.23 19.69 -36.16
CA PHE A 404 4.53 20.01 -35.55
C PHE A 404 4.75 21.52 -35.29
N GLY A 405 3.70 22.33 -35.41
CA GLY A 405 3.70 23.73 -34.97
C GLY A 405 3.82 23.84 -33.45
N SER A 406 4.69 24.74 -32.97
CA SER A 406 5.03 24.85 -31.54
C SER A 406 3.85 25.26 -30.65
N SER A 407 3.63 24.51 -29.57
CA SER A 407 2.77 24.90 -28.43
C SER A 407 3.58 24.83 -27.12
N ALA A 408 3.31 25.72 -26.16
CA ALA A 408 4.21 25.95 -25.03
C ALA A 408 3.52 26.23 -23.69
N SER A 409 3.92 25.50 -22.64
CA SER A 409 3.53 25.61 -21.21
C SER A 409 2.03 25.37 -20.91
N SER A 410 1.59 25.02 -19.69
CA SER A 410 2.24 24.83 -18.37
C SER A 410 1.62 23.57 -17.68
N GLY A 411 1.94 23.12 -16.47
CA GLY A 411 2.83 23.56 -15.37
C GLY A 411 2.74 22.53 -14.22
N SER A 412 3.54 22.64 -13.14
CA SER A 412 3.70 21.55 -12.14
C SER A 412 3.34 21.91 -10.70
N SER A 413 2.57 21.03 -10.05
CA SER A 413 2.55 20.77 -8.59
C SER A 413 1.86 19.41 -8.34
N GLY A 414 2.08 18.68 -7.25
CA GLY A 414 2.94 18.95 -6.09
C GLY A 414 2.15 18.80 -4.79
N GLY A 415 2.25 17.63 -4.15
CA GLY A 415 1.57 17.32 -2.88
C GLY A 415 1.80 15.86 -2.49
N SER A 416 2.22 15.61 -1.26
CA SER A 416 2.54 14.26 -0.75
C SER A 416 2.25 14.20 0.75
N ASP A 417 1.09 13.68 1.12
CA ASP A 417 0.66 13.59 2.51
C ASP A 417 1.19 12.31 3.18
N ASN A 418 1.92 12.49 4.28
CA ASN A 418 2.60 11.42 4.99
C ASN A 418 1.84 11.01 6.26
N PHE A 419 0.97 10.01 6.15
CA PHE A 419 0.28 9.41 7.30
C PHE A 419 1.13 8.30 7.93
N GLY A 420 1.68 8.56 9.12
CA GLY A 420 2.27 7.55 9.98
C GLY A 420 1.22 6.96 10.93
N SER A 421 0.98 5.65 10.84
CA SER A 421 0.14 4.90 11.79
C SER A 421 1.03 4.04 12.70
N GLY A 422 1.24 4.48 13.94
CA GLY A 422 1.86 3.65 14.97
C GLY A 422 0.90 2.54 15.43
N PHE A 423 1.42 1.33 15.56
CA PHE A 423 0.73 0.21 16.22
C PHE A 423 1.58 -0.22 17.43
N GLY A 424 1.40 0.47 18.56
CA GLY A 424 1.87 0.02 19.87
C GLY A 424 0.98 -1.09 20.43
N GLY A 425 1.46 -1.84 21.41
CA GLY A 425 0.72 -2.98 21.96
C GLY A 425 1.27 -3.55 23.26
N GLY A 426 0.75 -3.07 24.39
CA GLY A 426 0.89 -3.65 25.74
C GLY A 426 -0.47 -4.11 26.27
N SER A 427 -0.55 -5.26 26.94
CA SER A 427 -1.83 -5.82 27.39
C SER A 427 -1.98 -5.83 28.93
N SER A 428 -2.12 -4.64 29.51
CA SER A 428 -3.17 -4.47 30.53
C SER A 428 -4.52 -4.45 29.81
N GLY A 429 -5.57 -4.95 30.44
CA GLY A 429 -6.90 -4.99 29.83
C GLY A 429 -7.64 -3.66 29.86
N GLY A 430 -7.15 -2.69 30.65
CA GLY A 430 -7.84 -1.42 30.91
C GLY A 430 -7.92 -0.49 29.70
N GLY A 431 -8.74 0.53 29.83
CA GLY A 431 -8.70 1.70 28.95
C GLY A 431 -7.85 2.81 29.57
N GLY A 432 -7.66 3.90 28.85
CA GLY A 432 -7.05 5.11 29.38
C GLY A 432 -7.14 6.26 28.40
N PHE A 433 -6.71 7.45 28.82
CA PHE A 433 -6.60 8.62 27.96
C PHE A 433 -5.49 9.57 28.43
N GLY A 434 -4.97 10.38 27.52
CA GLY A 434 -3.87 11.31 27.81
C GLY A 434 -3.89 12.59 27.01
N GLY A 435 -2.75 13.27 26.98
CA GLY A 435 -2.55 14.50 26.22
C GLY A 435 -1.38 15.33 26.74
N SER A 436 -1.24 16.54 26.21
CA SER A 436 -0.15 17.46 26.52
C SER A 436 -0.59 18.91 26.77
N TRP A 437 0.32 19.76 27.27
CA TRP A 437 0.03 21.15 27.65
C TRP A 437 1.08 22.22 27.27
#